data_AF-A0A0N4ZRD8-F1
#
_entry.id   AF-A0A0N4ZRD8-F1
#
_cell.length_a   1.000
_cell.length_b   1.000
_cell.length_c   1.000
_cell.angle_alpha   90.00
_cell.angle_beta   90.00
_cell.angle_gamma   90.00
#
_symmetry.space_group_name_H-M   'P 1'
#
loop_
_entity.id
_entity.type
_entity.pdbx_description
1 polymer ?
#
loop_
_entity_poly.entity_id
_entity_poly.type
_entity_poly.pdbx_seq_one_letter_code
_entity_poly.pdbx_strand_id
1 'polypeptide(L)'
;MGDSVNSQLQVYKQLLNETTKYHNSDGTQHRRELKEEDKKFIENALKESMKDSDPARKMAEILDNISKTEDTETKLLYIDDLIDIVCQVDFATIYALNYKGLEEIKNNINSKNDEKLTCAYISLLTTITHNNLEVQDLINKYSKEFNFLEYLLEEFIKKSNVPSMLKKRSLGAVAAIVNNHRLNFSMFLSLKGVESLKNIVNNEDNEEILDRTKFTLNLLKSSLPDVDKDDTRKYISDILYLKKFVYNNY
;
A
#
# COMPACT_ATOMS: atom_id res chain seq x y z
N MET A 1 9.19 20.84 -1.70
CA MET A 1 9.76 19.68 -0.99
C MET A 1 11.30 19.78 -0.91
N GLY A 2 11.86 20.92 -0.48
CA GLY A 2 13.32 21.12 -0.36
C GLY A 2 13.84 21.22 1.08
N ASP A 3 12.95 21.31 2.06
CA ASP A 3 13.31 21.73 3.42
C ASP A 3 13.58 20.55 4.37
N SER A 4 13.01 19.36 4.12
CA SER A 4 13.22 18.18 4.97
C SER A 4 14.64 17.61 4.85
N VAL A 5 15.16 17.51 3.62
CA VAL A 5 16.52 17.03 3.35
C VAL A 5 17.57 18.00 3.92
N ASN A 6 17.34 19.31 3.80
CA ASN A 6 18.20 20.33 4.40
C ASN A 6 18.18 20.29 5.93
N SER A 7 17.01 20.02 6.53
CA SER A 7 16.85 19.90 7.99
C SER A 7 17.62 18.69 8.54
N GLN A 8 17.54 17.53 7.90
CA GLN A 8 18.30 16.35 8.31
C GLN A 8 19.82 16.55 8.15
N LEU A 9 20.25 17.17 7.04
CA LEU A 9 21.67 17.51 6.83
C LEU A 9 22.21 18.48 7.89
N GLN A 10 21.38 19.40 8.37
CA GLN A 10 21.73 20.31 9.47
C GLN A 10 21.86 19.56 10.80
N VAL A 11 20.94 18.64 11.10
CA VAL A 11 21.00 17.81 12.31
C VAL A 11 22.26 16.92 12.33
N TYR A 12 22.63 16.34 11.18
CA TYR A 12 23.87 15.56 11.07
C TYR A 12 25.14 16.42 11.15
N LYS A 13 25.13 17.63 10.58
CA LYS A 13 26.22 18.60 10.77
C LYS A 13 26.38 19.01 12.23
N GLN A 14 25.27 19.18 12.94
CA GLN A 14 25.28 19.43 14.37
C GLN A 14 25.82 18.23 15.15
N LEU A 15 25.42 17.00 14.83
CA LEU A 15 25.94 15.77 15.44
C LEU A 15 27.44 15.57 15.19
N LEU A 16 27.93 15.84 13.98
CA LEU A 16 29.35 15.82 13.64
C LEU A 16 30.13 16.88 14.43
N ASN A 17 29.57 18.08 14.57
CA ASN A 17 30.19 19.13 15.38
C ASN A 17 30.16 18.81 16.87
N GLU A 18 29.08 18.27 17.40
CA GLU A 18 28.94 17.89 18.81
C GLU A 18 29.79 16.68 19.17
N THR A 19 29.91 15.68 18.31
CA THR A 19 30.87 14.56 18.48
C THR A 19 32.31 15.06 18.42
N THR A 20 32.64 16.02 17.54
CA THR A 20 33.96 16.66 17.52
C THR A 20 34.23 17.46 18.81
N LYS A 21 33.22 18.13 19.37
CA LYS A 21 33.36 18.85 20.65
C LYS A 21 33.47 17.90 21.85
N TYR A 22 32.69 16.82 21.90
CA TYR A 22 32.76 15.81 22.96
C TYR A 22 34.12 15.12 22.98
N HIS A 23 34.69 14.84 21.80
CA HIS A 23 36.03 14.25 21.66
C HIS A 23 37.20 15.20 22.01
N ASN A 24 36.93 16.47 22.31
CA ASN A 24 37.94 17.43 22.80
C ASN A 24 37.96 17.57 24.34
N SER A 25 37.04 16.92 25.07
CA SER A 25 36.88 17.10 26.52
C SER A 25 37.63 16.06 27.38
N ASP A 26 38.05 14.92 26.82
CA ASP A 26 38.84 13.93 27.54
C ASP A 26 40.32 14.01 27.16
N GLY A 27 41.11 14.49 28.11
CA GLY A 27 42.55 14.61 28.00
C GLY A 27 43.22 13.28 27.71
N THR A 28 44.30 13.35 26.92
CA THR A 28 45.22 12.26 26.55
C THR A 28 44.79 11.36 25.38
N GLN A 29 44.93 11.86 24.15
CA GLN A 29 45.64 11.17 23.06
C GLN A 29 45.85 12.13 21.89
N HIS A 30 47.10 12.27 21.43
CA HIS A 30 47.43 12.95 20.17
C HIS A 30 46.55 12.41 19.04
N ARG A 31 45.57 13.18 18.56
CA ARG A 31 44.82 12.82 17.35
C ARG A 31 44.59 14.06 16.51
N ARG A 32 44.95 13.94 15.23
CA ARG A 32 44.89 14.98 14.21
C ARG A 32 43.46 15.48 14.09
N GLU A 33 43.28 16.80 14.14
CA GLU A 33 42.08 17.44 13.61
C GLU A 33 41.82 16.88 12.21
N LEU A 34 40.60 16.41 11.94
CA LEU A 34 40.18 16.00 10.60
C LEU A 34 40.49 17.17 9.65
N LYS A 35 41.36 16.92 8.67
CA LYS A 35 41.72 17.93 7.67
C LYS A 35 40.45 18.38 6.96
N GLU A 36 40.40 19.63 6.53
CA GLU A 36 39.31 20.19 5.70
C GLU A 36 38.96 19.28 4.51
N GLU A 37 39.96 18.60 3.95
CA GLU A 37 39.81 17.64 2.85
C GLU A 37 39.06 16.36 3.28
N ASP A 38 39.33 15.82 4.47
CA ASP A 38 38.65 14.64 5.01
C ASP A 38 37.19 14.98 5.37
N LYS A 39 36.94 16.19 5.89
CA LYS A 39 35.58 16.68 6.13
C LYS A 39 34.79 16.83 4.82
N LYS A 40 35.41 17.38 3.77
CA LYS A 40 34.77 17.49 2.44
C LYS A 40 34.57 16.12 1.78
N PHE A 41 35.50 15.19 1.97
CA PHE A 41 35.35 13.81 1.51
C PHE A 41 34.17 13.12 2.19
N ILE A 42 34.06 13.23 3.51
CA ILE A 42 32.94 12.66 4.28
C ILE A 42 31.62 13.37 3.91
N GLU A 43 31.60 14.69 3.77
CA GLU A 43 30.40 15.42 3.31
C GLU A 43 29.98 15.01 1.89
N ASN A 44 30.92 14.79 0.98
CA ASN A 44 30.60 14.36 -0.38
C ASN A 44 30.15 12.90 -0.42
N ALA A 45 30.81 12.00 0.31
CA ALA A 45 30.39 10.60 0.45
C ALA A 45 29.00 10.50 1.11
N LEU A 46 28.71 11.35 2.09
CA LEU A 46 27.38 11.45 2.70
C LEU A 46 26.35 12.02 1.73
N LYS A 47 26.68 13.04 0.94
CA LYS A 47 25.78 13.57 -0.08
C LYS A 47 25.51 12.56 -1.20
N GLU A 48 26.49 11.76 -1.60
CA GLU A 48 26.31 10.68 -2.58
C GLU A 48 25.46 9.56 -1.98
N SER A 49 25.77 9.10 -0.77
CA SER A 49 24.97 8.10 -0.07
C SER A 49 23.53 8.56 0.21
N MET A 50 23.31 9.86 0.46
CA MET A 50 21.98 10.44 0.64
C MET A 50 21.22 10.65 -0.67
N LYS A 51 21.93 10.86 -1.79
CA LYS A 51 21.30 10.88 -3.13
C LYS A 51 20.83 9.49 -3.53
N ASP A 52 21.59 8.46 -3.19
CA ASP A 52 21.23 7.04 -3.38
C ASP A 52 20.21 6.54 -2.35
N SER A 53 19.81 7.37 -1.38
CA SER A 53 18.80 7.03 -0.38
C SER A 53 17.47 7.80 -0.56
N ASP A 54 17.33 8.63 -1.59
CA ASP A 54 16.09 9.38 -1.85
C ASP A 54 15.00 8.44 -2.41
N PRO A 55 13.97 8.07 -1.61
CA PRO A 55 12.98 7.10 -2.04
C PRO A 55 12.11 7.62 -3.19
N ALA A 56 11.98 8.94 -3.35
CA ALA A 56 11.25 9.54 -4.47
C ALA A 56 11.96 9.29 -5.82
N ARG A 57 13.30 9.37 -5.82
CA ARG A 57 14.10 9.09 -7.02
C ARG A 57 14.10 7.61 -7.35
N LYS A 58 14.26 6.75 -6.34
CA LYS A 58 14.16 5.29 -6.52
C LYS A 58 12.82 4.89 -7.12
N MET A 59 11.72 5.46 -6.62
CA MET A 59 10.40 5.22 -7.18
C MET A 59 10.32 5.63 -8.66
N ALA A 60 10.83 6.81 -9.03
CA ALA A 60 10.84 7.25 -10.42
C ALA A 60 11.68 6.33 -11.33
N GLU A 61 12.84 5.88 -10.86
CA GLU A 61 13.71 4.94 -11.58
C GLU A 61 13.05 3.57 -11.74
N ILE A 62 12.41 3.05 -10.70
CA ILE A 62 11.68 1.78 -10.74
C ILE A 62 10.52 1.85 -11.74
N LEU A 63 9.75 2.94 -11.74
CA LEU A 63 8.65 3.12 -12.69
C LEU A 63 9.14 3.19 -14.14
N ASP A 64 10.25 3.89 -14.38
CA ASP A 64 10.90 3.94 -15.70
C ASP A 64 11.37 2.54 -16.12
N ASN A 65 11.95 1.77 -15.21
CA ASN A 65 12.38 0.38 -15.47
C ASN A 65 11.19 -0.57 -15.73
N ILE A 66 10.07 -0.44 -15.01
CA ILE A 66 8.84 -1.21 -15.25
C ILE A 66 8.33 -0.96 -16.67
N SER A 67 8.36 0.30 -17.12
CA SER A 67 7.86 0.69 -18.45
C SER A 67 8.72 0.18 -19.61
N LYS A 68 10.04 0.06 -19.40
CA LYS A 68 11.02 -0.35 -20.42
C LYS A 68 11.24 -1.85 -20.51
N THR A 69 10.98 -2.55 -19.41
CA THR A 69 11.18 -3.99 -19.34
C THR A 69 10.07 -4.68 -20.12
N GLU A 70 10.39 -5.72 -20.90
CA GLU A 70 9.38 -6.59 -21.52
C GLU A 70 9.22 -7.91 -20.76
N ASP A 71 10.28 -8.33 -20.07
CA ASP A 71 10.32 -9.55 -19.27
C ASP A 71 9.44 -9.49 -18.01
N THR A 72 8.58 -10.50 -17.84
CA THR A 72 7.61 -10.57 -16.74
C THR A 72 8.27 -10.80 -15.39
N GLU A 73 9.32 -11.64 -15.31
CA GLU A 73 9.97 -11.94 -14.03
C GLU A 73 10.71 -10.71 -13.48
N THR A 74 11.41 -10.00 -14.36
CA THR A 74 12.09 -8.75 -14.00
C THR A 74 11.08 -7.66 -13.61
N LYS A 75 9.92 -7.57 -14.29
CA LYS A 75 8.83 -6.67 -13.87
C LYS A 75 8.30 -6.98 -12.48
N LEU A 76 8.15 -8.25 -12.13
CA LEU A 76 7.69 -8.64 -10.80
C LEU A 76 8.63 -8.15 -9.71
N LEU A 77 9.95 -8.30 -9.92
CA LEU A 77 10.95 -7.78 -8.98
C LEU A 77 10.83 -6.27 -8.79
N TYR A 78 10.68 -5.51 -9.89
CA TYR A 78 10.50 -4.06 -9.78
C TYR A 78 9.18 -3.66 -9.10
N ILE A 79 8.11 -4.44 -9.26
CA ILE A 79 6.85 -4.18 -8.55
C ILE A 79 7.00 -4.49 -7.06
N ASP A 80 7.73 -5.55 -6.69
CA ASP A 80 8.02 -5.85 -5.29
C ASP A 80 8.87 -4.74 -4.65
N ASP A 81 9.91 -4.26 -5.35
CA ASP A 81 10.71 -3.10 -4.92
C ASP A 81 9.84 -1.83 -4.80
N LEU A 82 8.90 -1.63 -5.72
CA LEU A 82 7.94 -0.52 -5.65
C LEU A 82 7.03 -0.64 -4.44
N ILE A 83 6.52 -1.84 -4.14
CA ILE A 83 5.67 -2.13 -2.97
C ILE A 83 6.42 -1.75 -1.70
N ASP A 84 7.70 -2.09 -1.57
CA ASP A 84 8.51 -1.75 -0.41
C ASP A 84 8.67 -0.24 -0.21
N ILE A 85 8.76 0.53 -1.30
CA ILE A 85 8.82 2.00 -1.23
C ILE A 85 7.45 2.60 -0.86
N VAL A 86 6.38 2.15 -1.52
CA VAL A 86 5.03 2.70 -1.29
C VAL A 86 4.36 2.16 -0.03
N CYS A 87 4.99 1.25 0.71
CA CYS A 87 4.59 0.91 2.08
C CYS A 87 4.58 2.16 2.99
N GLN A 88 5.35 3.19 2.66
CA GLN A 88 5.29 4.48 3.32
C GLN A 88 4.11 5.31 2.75
N VAL A 89 3.21 5.75 3.64
CA VAL A 89 1.93 6.40 3.28
C VAL A 89 2.12 7.59 2.34
N ASP A 90 3.13 8.44 2.58
CA ASP A 90 3.41 9.60 1.74
C ASP A 90 3.75 9.20 0.29
N PHE A 91 4.53 8.13 0.11
CA PHE A 91 4.91 7.64 -1.22
C PHE A 91 3.77 6.91 -1.92
N ALA A 92 2.89 6.23 -1.19
CA ALA A 92 1.64 5.70 -1.75
C ALA A 92 0.77 6.81 -2.36
N THR A 93 0.60 7.92 -1.63
CA THR A 93 -0.15 9.08 -2.13
C THR A 93 0.53 9.69 -3.36
N ILE A 94 1.86 9.88 -3.33
CA ILE A 94 2.62 10.42 -4.47
C ILE A 94 2.49 9.52 -5.70
N TYR A 95 2.61 8.20 -5.54
CA TYR A 95 2.44 7.25 -6.63
C TYR A 95 1.03 7.34 -7.24
N ALA A 96 0.00 7.35 -6.40
CA ALA A 96 -1.39 7.44 -6.86
C ALA A 96 -1.71 8.76 -7.59
N LEU A 97 -1.25 9.89 -7.06
CA LEU A 97 -1.56 11.23 -7.59
C LEU A 97 -0.62 11.67 -8.72
N ASN A 98 0.68 11.60 -8.50
CA ASN A 98 1.66 12.26 -9.37
C ASN A 98 2.07 11.37 -10.54
N TYR A 99 2.02 10.05 -10.36
CA TYR A 99 2.42 9.07 -11.37
C TYR A 99 1.23 8.37 -12.04
N LYS A 100 -0.01 8.80 -11.75
CA LYS A 100 -1.24 8.15 -12.23
C LYS A 100 -1.26 6.64 -11.92
N GLY A 101 -0.71 6.24 -10.78
CA GLY A 101 -0.54 4.82 -10.43
C GLY A 101 -1.83 4.00 -10.46
N LEU A 102 -2.99 4.61 -10.19
CA LEU A 102 -4.28 3.94 -10.31
C LEU A 102 -4.62 3.54 -11.76
N GLU A 103 -4.26 4.35 -12.75
CA GLU A 103 -4.50 4.04 -14.17
C GLU A 103 -3.59 2.88 -14.62
N GLU A 104 -2.34 2.88 -14.18
CA GLU A 104 -1.39 1.79 -14.43
C GLU A 104 -1.87 0.46 -13.82
N ILE A 105 -2.30 0.49 -12.55
CA ILE A 105 -2.86 -0.68 -11.86
C ILE A 105 -4.07 -1.21 -12.62
N LYS A 106 -5.01 -0.33 -13.01
CA LYS A 106 -6.20 -0.71 -13.78
C LYS A 106 -5.81 -1.41 -15.08
N ASN A 107 -4.90 -0.82 -15.86
CA ASN A 107 -4.53 -1.35 -17.17
C ASN A 107 -3.90 -2.75 -17.05
N ASN A 108 -3.03 -2.95 -16.05
CA ASN A 108 -2.37 -4.24 -15.84
C ASN A 108 -3.34 -5.30 -15.29
N ILE A 109 -4.19 -4.95 -14.33
CA ILE A 109 -5.21 -5.89 -13.80
C ILE A 109 -6.19 -6.32 -14.90
N ASN A 110 -6.60 -5.40 -15.78
CA ASN A 110 -7.57 -5.69 -16.83
C ASN A 110 -6.97 -6.46 -18.02
N SER A 111 -5.67 -6.32 -18.26
CA SER A 111 -4.99 -7.01 -19.36
C SER A 111 -5.03 -8.54 -19.26
N LYS A 112 -5.14 -9.08 -18.04
CA LYS A 112 -5.18 -10.54 -17.74
C LYS A 112 -4.07 -11.35 -18.42
N ASN A 113 -2.94 -10.72 -18.76
CA ASN A 113 -1.86 -11.35 -19.52
C ASN A 113 -1.13 -12.42 -18.69
N ASP A 114 -0.91 -12.16 -17.40
CA ASP A 114 -0.20 -13.05 -16.49
C ASP A 114 -0.82 -13.00 -15.08
N GLU A 115 -1.04 -14.18 -14.48
CA GLU A 115 -1.65 -14.32 -13.15
C GLU A 115 -0.79 -13.71 -12.05
N LYS A 116 0.53 -13.97 -12.08
CA LYS A 116 1.47 -13.49 -11.06
C LYS A 116 1.58 -11.97 -11.13
N LEU A 117 1.65 -11.42 -12.35
CA LEU A 117 1.68 -9.98 -12.56
C LEU A 117 0.39 -9.33 -12.05
N THR A 118 -0.77 -9.92 -12.37
CA THR A 118 -2.06 -9.45 -11.86
C THR A 118 -2.10 -9.49 -10.32
N CYS A 119 -1.58 -10.55 -9.70
CA CYS A 119 -1.47 -10.64 -8.24
C CYS A 119 -0.57 -9.55 -7.65
N ALA A 120 0.54 -9.21 -8.31
CA ALA A 120 1.47 -8.17 -7.87
C ALA A 120 0.79 -6.80 -7.91
N TYR A 121 0.09 -6.45 -8.99
CA TYR A 121 -0.66 -5.18 -9.06
C TYR A 121 -1.84 -5.10 -8.08
N ILE A 122 -2.53 -6.20 -7.79
CA ILE A 122 -3.56 -6.23 -6.73
C ILE A 122 -2.91 -6.04 -5.35
N SER A 123 -1.71 -6.58 -5.15
CA SER A 123 -0.94 -6.38 -3.91
C SER A 123 -0.50 -4.94 -3.78
N LEU A 124 0.00 -4.33 -4.86
CA LEU A 124 0.33 -2.90 -4.93
C LEU A 124 -0.90 -2.03 -4.60
N LEU A 125 -2.06 -2.32 -5.21
CA LEU A 125 -3.32 -1.65 -4.89
C LEU A 125 -3.67 -1.78 -3.39
N THR A 126 -3.48 -2.96 -2.82
CA THR A 126 -3.70 -3.19 -1.39
C THR A 126 -2.79 -2.30 -0.56
N THR A 127 -1.49 -2.29 -0.85
CA THR A 127 -0.47 -1.53 -0.10
C THR A 127 -0.73 -0.03 -0.14
N ILE A 128 -0.97 0.54 -1.33
CA ILE A 128 -1.17 1.99 -1.46
C ILE A 128 -2.46 2.48 -0.79
N THR A 129 -3.44 1.58 -0.63
CA THR A 129 -4.76 1.93 -0.10
C THR A 129 -4.89 1.64 1.40
N HIS A 130 -4.10 0.70 1.92
CA HIS A 130 -4.25 0.24 3.30
C HIS A 130 -3.96 1.37 4.30
N ASN A 131 -4.99 1.77 5.05
CA ASN A 131 -4.95 2.88 6.01
C ASN A 131 -4.50 4.23 5.41
N ASN A 132 -4.72 4.44 4.11
CA ASN A 132 -4.46 5.71 3.44
C ASN A 132 -5.78 6.34 2.96
N LEU A 133 -6.34 7.24 3.77
CA LEU A 133 -7.62 7.91 3.48
C LEU A 133 -7.57 8.71 2.17
N GLU A 134 -6.44 9.33 1.84
CA GLU A 134 -6.31 10.14 0.63
C GLU A 134 -6.40 9.26 -0.63
N VAL A 135 -5.72 8.11 -0.63
CA VAL A 135 -5.81 7.14 -1.73
C VAL A 135 -7.19 6.50 -1.79
N GLN A 136 -7.82 6.21 -0.65
CA GLN A 136 -9.20 5.70 -0.61
C GLN A 136 -10.22 6.70 -1.19
N ASP A 137 -10.05 7.99 -0.90
CA ASP A 137 -10.83 9.08 -1.49
C ASP A 137 -10.61 9.20 -3.00
N LEU A 138 -9.37 9.02 -3.46
CA LEU A 138 -9.04 9.00 -4.89
C LEU A 138 -9.68 7.81 -5.60
N ILE A 139 -9.63 6.62 -5.02
CA ILE A 139 -10.30 5.43 -5.54
C ILE A 139 -11.82 5.66 -5.63
N ASN A 140 -12.43 6.27 -4.61
CA ASN A 140 -13.84 6.61 -4.63
C ASN A 140 -14.19 7.63 -5.75
N LYS A 141 -13.33 8.62 -5.99
CA LYS A 141 -13.52 9.57 -7.11
C LYS A 141 -13.35 8.87 -8.46
N TYR A 142 -12.34 8.00 -8.57
CA TYR A 142 -12.02 7.24 -9.77
C TYR A 142 -13.08 6.17 -10.10
N SER A 143 -13.92 5.78 -9.13
CA SER A 143 -14.97 4.78 -9.32
C SER A 143 -15.99 5.15 -10.41
N LYS A 144 -16.08 6.44 -10.78
CA LYS A 144 -16.90 6.92 -11.90
C LYS A 144 -16.35 6.47 -13.26
N GLU A 145 -15.04 6.28 -13.37
CA GLU A 145 -14.35 5.82 -14.57
C GLU A 145 -14.09 4.32 -14.52
N PHE A 146 -13.63 3.83 -13.37
CA PHE A 146 -13.38 2.41 -13.14
C PHE A 146 -13.57 2.07 -11.65
N ASN A 147 -14.57 1.25 -11.38
CA ASN A 147 -14.89 0.82 -10.03
C ASN A 147 -14.05 -0.40 -9.64
N PHE A 148 -12.93 -0.16 -8.95
CA PHE A 148 -12.07 -1.23 -8.44
C PHE A 148 -12.81 -2.23 -7.55
N LEU A 149 -13.74 -1.77 -6.69
CA LEU A 149 -14.48 -2.66 -5.80
C LEU A 149 -15.38 -3.62 -6.59
N GLU A 150 -16.13 -3.10 -7.55
CA GLU A 150 -16.98 -3.90 -8.42
C GLU A 150 -16.16 -4.89 -9.25
N TYR A 151 -15.07 -4.42 -9.86
CA TYR A 151 -14.20 -5.29 -10.66
C TYR A 151 -13.62 -6.43 -9.84
N LEU A 152 -13.06 -6.15 -8.66
CA LEU A 152 -12.49 -7.18 -7.78
C LEU A 152 -13.56 -8.18 -7.30
N LEU A 153 -14.76 -7.69 -6.99
CA LEU A 153 -15.88 -8.53 -6.57
C LEU A 153 -16.34 -9.46 -7.69
N GLU A 154 -16.60 -8.93 -8.89
CA GLU A 154 -17.15 -9.71 -10.01
C GLU A 154 -16.11 -10.62 -10.66
N GLU A 155 -14.89 -10.12 -10.89
CA GLU A 155 -13.90 -10.86 -11.67
C GLU A 155 -13.11 -11.88 -10.84
N PHE A 156 -12.85 -11.60 -9.56
CA PHE A 156 -11.97 -12.45 -8.76
C PHE A 156 -12.65 -13.13 -7.56
N ILE A 157 -13.64 -12.50 -6.93
CA ILE A 157 -14.25 -13.02 -5.69
C ILE A 157 -15.47 -13.90 -6.00
N LYS A 158 -16.40 -13.45 -6.84
CA LYS A 158 -17.66 -14.16 -7.14
C LYS A 158 -17.48 -15.35 -8.07
N LYS A 159 -16.48 -15.33 -8.96
CA LYS A 159 -16.22 -16.42 -9.92
C LYS A 159 -15.56 -17.61 -9.23
N SER A 160 -16.06 -18.81 -9.51
CA SER A 160 -15.52 -20.06 -8.94
C SER A 160 -14.21 -20.51 -9.60
N ASN A 161 -13.99 -20.19 -10.87
CA ASN A 161 -12.81 -20.63 -11.64
C ASN A 161 -11.63 -19.64 -11.57
N VAL A 162 -11.43 -19.01 -10.42
CA VAL A 162 -10.35 -18.02 -10.22
C VAL A 162 -9.25 -18.68 -9.39
N PRO A 163 -7.97 -18.52 -9.78
CA PRO A 163 -6.86 -19.00 -8.98
C PRO A 163 -6.93 -18.51 -7.52
N SER A 164 -6.61 -19.40 -6.59
CA SER A 164 -6.73 -19.11 -5.15
C SER A 164 -5.89 -17.90 -4.72
N MET A 165 -4.72 -17.72 -5.34
CA MET A 165 -3.83 -16.58 -5.06
C MET A 165 -4.50 -15.25 -5.43
N LEU A 166 -5.06 -15.13 -6.64
CA LEU A 166 -5.79 -13.93 -7.07
C LEU A 166 -6.98 -13.63 -6.17
N LYS A 167 -7.73 -14.65 -5.78
CA LYS A 167 -8.89 -14.51 -4.89
C LYS A 167 -8.46 -13.98 -3.51
N LYS A 168 -7.41 -14.54 -2.91
CA LYS A 168 -6.85 -14.09 -1.62
C LYS A 168 -6.32 -12.66 -1.68
N ARG A 169 -5.61 -12.28 -2.75
CA ARG A 169 -5.11 -10.91 -2.94
C ARG A 169 -6.26 -9.92 -3.13
N SER A 170 -7.27 -10.29 -3.91
CA SER A 170 -8.47 -9.46 -4.13
C SER A 170 -9.26 -9.23 -2.85
N LEU A 171 -9.40 -10.25 -1.99
CA LEU A 171 -9.99 -10.10 -0.65
C LEU A 171 -9.22 -9.11 0.22
N GLY A 172 -7.88 -9.08 0.11
CA GLY A 172 -7.03 -8.11 0.78
C GLY A 172 -7.24 -6.68 0.26
N ALA A 173 -7.25 -6.51 -1.06
CA ALA A 173 -7.47 -5.22 -1.71
C ALA A 173 -8.86 -4.64 -1.38
N VAL A 174 -9.92 -5.46 -1.47
CA VAL A 174 -11.28 -5.05 -1.08
C VAL A 174 -11.31 -4.60 0.37
N ALA A 175 -10.68 -5.35 1.28
CA ALA A 175 -10.60 -4.94 2.68
C ALA A 175 -9.87 -3.59 2.80
N ALA A 176 -8.72 -3.41 2.16
CA ALA A 176 -7.95 -2.16 2.22
C ALA A 176 -8.71 -0.95 1.68
N ILE A 177 -9.47 -1.09 0.58
CA ILE A 177 -10.26 0.00 -0.02
C ILE A 177 -11.42 0.45 0.89
N VAL A 178 -12.03 -0.52 1.59
CA VAL A 178 -13.25 -0.32 2.36
C VAL A 178 -12.98 0.03 3.83
N ASN A 179 -11.87 -0.47 4.38
CA ASN A 179 -11.50 -0.34 5.78
C ASN A 179 -11.44 1.13 6.21
N ASN A 180 -12.19 1.50 7.26
CA ASN A 180 -12.27 2.85 7.81
C ASN A 180 -12.72 3.94 6.82
N HIS A 181 -13.32 3.59 5.67
CA HIS A 181 -13.75 4.56 4.66
C HIS A 181 -15.24 4.46 4.36
N ARG A 182 -16.02 5.43 4.85
CA ARG A 182 -17.49 5.41 4.78
C ARG A 182 -18.05 5.29 3.36
N LEU A 183 -17.57 6.10 2.41
CA LEU A 183 -18.12 6.11 1.04
C LEU A 183 -17.84 4.79 0.30
N ASN A 184 -16.63 4.25 0.47
CA ASN A 184 -16.26 2.95 -0.10
C ASN A 184 -17.01 1.81 0.58
N PHE A 185 -17.29 1.91 1.88
CA PHE A 185 -18.12 0.96 2.61
C PHE A 185 -19.57 0.97 2.13
N SER A 186 -20.19 2.15 1.96
CA SER A 186 -21.53 2.26 1.36
C SER A 186 -21.56 1.68 -0.06
N MET A 187 -20.53 1.93 -0.87
CA MET A 187 -20.39 1.33 -2.20
C MET A 187 -20.27 -0.20 -2.14
N PHE A 188 -19.45 -0.73 -1.23
CA PHE A 188 -19.30 -2.16 -1.02
C PHE A 188 -20.62 -2.84 -0.62
N LEU A 189 -21.42 -2.20 0.23
CA LEU A 189 -22.76 -2.67 0.57
C LEU A 189 -23.70 -2.66 -0.65
N SER A 190 -23.66 -1.61 -1.46
CA SER A 190 -24.51 -1.50 -2.66
C SER A 190 -24.20 -2.58 -3.71
N LEU A 191 -22.94 -3.03 -3.78
CA LEU A 191 -22.46 -4.10 -4.64
C LEU A 191 -22.71 -5.52 -4.08
N LYS A 192 -23.47 -5.64 -2.98
CA LYS A 192 -23.71 -6.90 -2.26
C LYS A 192 -22.40 -7.58 -1.82
N GLY A 193 -21.41 -6.77 -1.42
CA GLY A 193 -20.10 -7.25 -1.03
C GLY A 193 -20.16 -8.21 0.16
N VAL A 194 -20.96 -7.90 1.19
CA VAL A 194 -21.12 -8.76 2.38
C VAL A 194 -21.76 -10.10 2.02
N GLU A 195 -22.80 -10.09 1.18
CA GLU A 195 -23.44 -11.31 0.68
C GLU A 195 -22.43 -12.19 -0.10
N SER A 196 -21.58 -11.56 -0.91
CA SER A 196 -20.54 -12.27 -1.67
C SER A 196 -19.54 -12.98 -0.76
N LEU A 197 -19.07 -12.29 0.28
CA LEU A 197 -18.16 -12.90 1.27
C LEU A 197 -18.86 -13.99 2.09
N LYS A 198 -20.13 -13.79 2.46
CA LYS A 198 -20.93 -14.81 3.15
C LYS A 198 -21.10 -16.07 2.29
N ASN A 199 -21.30 -15.91 0.98
CA ASN A 199 -21.42 -17.04 0.06
C ASN A 199 -20.12 -17.84 -0.02
N ILE A 200 -18.95 -17.19 0.04
CA ILE A 200 -17.67 -17.89 0.13
C ILE A 200 -17.59 -18.66 1.44
N VAL A 201 -17.94 -18.05 2.58
CA VAL A 201 -17.90 -18.73 3.89
C VAL A 201 -18.76 -20.00 3.93
N ASN A 202 -19.87 -20.04 3.19
CA ASN A 202 -20.79 -21.17 3.20
C ASN A 202 -20.49 -22.26 2.15
N ASN A 203 -19.83 -21.90 1.05
CA ASN A 203 -19.73 -22.78 -0.13
C ASN A 203 -18.29 -23.06 -0.59
N GLU A 204 -17.28 -22.42 0.01
CA GLU A 204 -15.87 -22.61 -0.36
C GLU A 204 -15.24 -23.72 0.46
N ASP A 205 -14.69 -24.73 -0.23
CA ASP A 205 -14.02 -25.88 0.40
C ASP A 205 -12.54 -25.58 0.69
N ASN A 206 -11.96 -24.56 0.06
CA ASN A 206 -10.56 -24.19 0.27
C ASN A 206 -10.38 -23.43 1.60
N GLU A 207 -9.74 -24.09 2.57
CA GLU A 207 -9.52 -23.55 3.92
C GLU A 207 -8.74 -22.23 3.93
N GLU A 208 -7.73 -22.05 3.07
CA GLU A 208 -6.96 -20.80 3.02
C GLU A 208 -7.81 -19.61 2.54
N ILE A 209 -8.69 -19.84 1.56
CA ILE A 209 -9.62 -18.80 1.07
C ILE A 209 -10.67 -18.51 2.13
N LEU A 210 -11.18 -19.55 2.79
CA LEU A 210 -12.15 -19.44 3.85
C LEU A 210 -11.60 -18.60 5.01
N ASP A 211 -10.41 -18.91 5.50
CA ASP A 211 -9.77 -18.17 6.59
C ASP A 211 -9.44 -16.74 6.20
N ARG A 212 -8.97 -16.53 4.96
CA ARG A 212 -8.76 -15.16 4.45
C ARG A 212 -10.07 -14.38 4.39
N THR A 213 -11.17 -15.01 4.01
CA THR A 213 -12.50 -14.39 3.94
C THR A 213 -13.02 -14.04 5.33
N LYS A 214 -12.89 -14.98 6.29
CA LYS A 214 -13.25 -14.74 7.70
C LYS A 214 -12.41 -13.59 8.29
N PHE A 215 -11.11 -13.55 7.99
CA PHE A 215 -10.24 -12.44 8.37
C PHE A 215 -10.72 -11.11 7.79
N THR A 216 -11.04 -11.05 6.49
CA THR A 216 -11.59 -9.86 5.84
C THR A 216 -12.90 -9.41 6.50
N LEU A 217 -13.83 -10.33 6.78
CA LEU A 217 -15.08 -10.02 7.49
C LEU A 217 -14.85 -9.48 8.90
N ASN A 218 -13.89 -10.05 9.63
CA ASN A 218 -13.54 -9.58 10.97
C ASN A 218 -12.89 -8.18 10.94
N LEU A 219 -12.05 -7.92 9.94
CA LEU A 219 -11.46 -6.60 9.74
C LEU A 219 -12.57 -5.57 9.48
N LEU A 220 -13.47 -5.85 8.52
CA LEU A 220 -14.61 -4.97 8.20
C LEU A 220 -15.52 -4.72 9.41
N LYS A 221 -15.71 -5.72 10.27
CA LYS A 221 -16.44 -5.56 11.54
C LYS A 221 -15.73 -4.59 12.49
N SER A 222 -14.41 -4.75 12.67
CA SER A 222 -13.63 -3.91 13.57
C SER A 222 -13.54 -2.45 13.11
N SER A 223 -13.68 -2.22 11.81
CA SER A 223 -13.55 -0.94 11.15
C SER A 223 -14.87 -0.39 10.63
N LEU A 224 -16.01 -0.84 11.18
CA LEU A 224 -17.34 -0.45 10.73
C LEU A 224 -17.48 1.09 10.82
N PRO A 225 -17.53 1.81 9.69
CA PRO A 225 -17.66 3.26 9.73
C PRO A 225 -19.09 3.65 10.13
N ASP A 226 -19.27 4.87 10.64
CA ASP A 226 -20.60 5.43 10.90
C ASP A 226 -21.33 5.70 9.58
N VAL A 227 -22.08 4.69 9.13
CA VAL A 227 -22.89 4.74 7.89
C VAL A 227 -24.13 5.62 8.11
N ASP A 228 -24.61 6.26 7.04
CA ASP A 228 -25.83 7.05 7.10
C ASP A 228 -27.04 6.26 7.59
N LYS A 229 -28.01 6.95 8.21
CA LYS A 229 -29.23 6.31 8.73
C LYS A 229 -30.03 5.62 7.60
N ASP A 230 -30.01 6.18 6.40
CA ASP A 230 -30.72 5.62 5.24
C ASP A 230 -30.04 4.34 4.73
N ASP A 231 -28.72 4.36 4.57
CA ASP A 231 -27.93 3.18 4.23
C ASP A 231 -28.02 2.11 5.33
N THR A 232 -28.03 2.51 6.60
CA THR A 232 -28.18 1.58 7.73
C THR A 232 -29.51 0.84 7.66
N ARG A 233 -30.60 1.52 7.30
CA ARG A 233 -31.91 0.88 7.12
C ARG A 233 -31.93 -0.03 5.90
N LYS A 234 -31.35 0.43 4.78
CA LYS A 234 -31.33 -0.29 3.52
C LYS A 234 -30.51 -1.58 3.58
N TYR A 235 -29.37 -1.55 4.27
CA TYR A 235 -28.40 -2.65 4.36
C TYR A 235 -28.34 -3.24 5.78
N ILE A 236 -29.45 -3.17 6.53
CA ILE A 236 -29.50 -3.59 7.94
C ILE A 236 -29.12 -5.05 8.14
N SER A 237 -29.49 -5.95 7.22
CA SER A 237 -29.13 -7.37 7.27
C SER A 237 -27.62 -7.58 7.26
N ASP A 238 -26.93 -6.86 6.40
CA ASP A 238 -25.50 -7.01 6.14
C ASP A 238 -24.69 -6.41 7.29
N ILE A 239 -25.12 -5.24 7.78
CA ILE A 239 -24.52 -4.59 8.96
C ILE A 239 -24.72 -5.46 10.21
N LEU A 240 -25.92 -6.02 10.42
CA LEU A 240 -26.17 -6.93 11.54
C LEU A 240 -25.35 -8.22 11.43
N TYR A 241 -25.19 -8.75 10.21
CA TYR A 241 -24.33 -9.91 9.98
C TYR A 241 -22.89 -9.61 10.38
N LEU A 242 -22.30 -8.51 9.90
CA LEU A 242 -20.94 -8.09 10.26
C LEU A 242 -20.79 -7.89 11.79
N LYS A 243 -21.75 -7.23 12.44
CA LYS A 243 -21.72 -7.02 13.91
C LYS A 243 -21.75 -8.33 14.69
N LYS A 244 -22.53 -9.31 14.23
CA LYS A 244 -22.68 -10.63 14.86
C LYS A 244 -21.60 -11.63 14.44
N PHE A 245 -20.80 -11.32 13.42
CA PHE A 245 -19.76 -12.21 12.95
C PHE A 245 -18.73 -12.42 14.06
N VAL A 246 -18.54 -13.67 14.48
CA VAL A 246 -17.55 -14.07 15.49
C VAL A 246 -16.52 -14.94 14.80
N TYR A 247 -15.28 -14.46 14.78
CA TYR A 247 -14.14 -15.25 14.36
C TYR A 247 -13.17 -15.33 15.55
N ASN A 248 -13.08 -16.50 16.16
CA ASN A 248 -12.12 -16.78 17.23
C ASN A 248 -10.82 -17.21 16.56
N ASN A 249 -9.84 -16.31 16.49
CA ASN A 249 -8.45 -16.71 16.23
C ASN A 249 -7.97 -17.49 17.45
N TYR A 250 -7.69 -18.78 17.27
CA TYR A 250 -6.85 -19.55 18.20
C TYR A 250 -5.40 -19.42 17.76
#